data_AF-A0A7X8M3T4-F1
#
_entry.id   AF-A0A7X8M3T4-F1
#
_cell.length_a   1.000
_cell.length_b   1.000
_cell.length_c   1.000
_cell.angle_alpha   90.00
_cell.angle_beta   90.00
_cell.angle_gamma   90.00
#
_symmetry.space_group_name_H-M   'P 1'
#
loop_
_entity.id
_entity.type
_entity.pdbx_description
1 polymer ?
#
loop_
_entity_poly.entity_id
_entity_poly.type
_entity_poly.pdbx_seq_one_letter_code
_entity_poly.pdbx_strand_id
1 'polypeptide(L)'
;MKAFKFVYLLIGVLLAASALLTSMRGLPEEDRELYEKACMLENGRLEQIWPGLYISHYPVAIRKGNAEYVIFNGEIKKRKPILPVVACTAYPSEDGVYILVPAKSVMDSLGQIIEGFSGSFEDALISQFSINNKKITDNQYISVLYHEAMHALQLSWWEEKITALAEGIADAEVEAKMAEAESDLEIQAMYEEQVELLYDLVVPEDSIPDAGAVREYFRIRTDIQDMLSTKAGIDANAIKSYIDLYELLEGTARYVEARTALALSDEELYGQYLLSLKETVYGREKYYRSGMGICMLLDRLEPNWKQYLSEGSLSLAELLENVVEDS
;
A
#
# COMPACT_ATOMS: atom_id res chain seq x y z
N MET A 1 35.68 -39.46 -28.16
CA MET A 1 34.19 -39.45 -28.05
C MET A 1 33.63 -39.99 -26.73
N LYS A 2 34.13 -41.11 -26.17
CA LYS A 2 33.59 -41.66 -24.90
C LYS A 2 33.84 -40.75 -23.68
N ALA A 3 35.04 -40.17 -23.54
CA ALA A 3 35.37 -39.25 -22.45
C ALA A 3 34.53 -37.95 -22.46
N PHE A 4 34.22 -37.42 -23.65
CA PHE A 4 33.40 -36.22 -23.81
C PHE A 4 31.95 -36.44 -23.34
N LYS A 5 31.36 -37.62 -23.61
CA LYS A 5 30.03 -37.97 -23.10
C LYS A 5 29.98 -38.10 -21.59
N PHE A 6 31.06 -38.59 -20.96
CA PHE A 6 31.16 -38.67 -19.51
C PHE A 6 31.21 -37.30 -18.84
N VAL A 7 31.92 -36.33 -19.43
CA VAL A 7 31.99 -34.95 -18.91
C VAL A 7 30.61 -34.28 -18.94
N TYR A 8 29.88 -34.38 -20.05
CA TYR A 8 28.53 -33.81 -20.14
C TYR A 8 27.51 -34.49 -19.22
N LEU A 9 27.63 -35.81 -19.02
CA LEU A 9 26.81 -36.52 -18.02
C LEU A 9 27.11 -35.99 -16.60
N LEU A 10 28.39 -35.77 -16.28
CA LEU A 10 28.80 -35.26 -14.97
C LEU A 10 28.30 -33.83 -14.74
N ILE A 11 28.38 -32.96 -15.76
CA ILE A 11 27.83 -31.60 -15.73
C ILE A 11 26.31 -31.66 -15.55
N GLY A 12 25.62 -32.56 -16.26
CA GLY A 12 24.17 -32.75 -16.11
C GLY A 12 23.77 -33.21 -14.71
N VAL A 13 24.53 -34.13 -14.10
CA VAL A 13 24.31 -34.57 -12.71
C VAL A 13 24.65 -33.47 -11.71
N LEU A 14 25.71 -32.70 -11.92
CA LEU A 14 26.07 -31.54 -11.08
C LEU A 14 25.01 -30.44 -11.15
N LEU A 15 24.45 -30.18 -12.34
CA LEU A 15 23.35 -29.23 -12.54
C LEU A 15 22.04 -29.74 -11.93
N ALA A 16 21.74 -31.04 -12.04
CA ALA A 16 20.58 -31.64 -11.40
C ALA A 16 20.72 -31.64 -9.86
N ALA A 17 21.92 -31.92 -9.34
CA ALA A 17 22.22 -31.89 -7.91
C ALA A 17 22.20 -30.47 -7.35
N SER A 18 22.69 -29.46 -8.08
CA SER A 18 22.61 -28.06 -7.68
C SER A 18 21.18 -27.52 -7.77
N ALA A 19 20.38 -27.95 -8.74
CA ALA A 19 18.96 -27.68 -8.81
C ALA A 19 18.19 -28.35 -7.66
N LEU A 20 18.53 -29.58 -7.29
CA LEU A 20 17.97 -30.27 -6.13
C LEU A 20 18.37 -29.57 -4.81
N LEU A 21 19.64 -29.21 -4.64
CA LEU A 21 20.14 -28.50 -3.46
C LEU A 21 19.53 -27.10 -3.30
N THR A 22 19.28 -26.38 -4.41
CA THR A 22 18.57 -25.09 -4.37
C THR A 22 17.06 -25.29 -4.16
N SER A 23 16.47 -26.37 -4.66
CA SER A 23 15.07 -26.73 -4.37
C SER A 23 14.86 -27.22 -2.93
N MET A 24 15.91 -27.70 -2.26
CA MET A 24 15.90 -28.12 -0.84
C MET A 24 16.11 -26.97 0.14
N ARG A 25 16.53 -25.79 -0.33
CA ARG A 25 16.57 -24.61 0.55
C ARG A 25 15.14 -24.21 0.85
N GLY A 26 14.79 -24.22 2.14
CA GLY A 26 13.52 -23.72 2.67
C GLY A 26 13.41 -22.21 2.51
N LEU A 27 12.46 -21.61 3.23
CA LEU A 27 12.40 -20.15 3.37
C LEU A 27 13.78 -19.65 3.84
N PRO A 28 14.38 -18.63 3.20
CA PRO A 28 15.63 -18.07 3.67
C PRO A 28 15.51 -17.54 5.10
N GLU A 29 16.57 -17.72 5.89
CA GLU A 29 16.57 -17.34 7.31
C GLU A 29 16.32 -15.84 7.50
N GLU A 30 16.88 -14.99 6.62
CA GLU A 30 16.64 -13.54 6.58
C GLU A 30 15.14 -13.21 6.43
N ASP A 31 14.45 -13.80 5.44
CA ASP A 31 13.01 -13.55 5.23
C ASP A 31 12.16 -14.01 6.43
N ARG A 32 12.58 -15.10 7.08
CA ARG A 32 11.94 -15.62 8.29
C ARG A 32 12.13 -14.67 9.48
N GLU A 33 13.34 -14.18 9.71
CA GLU A 33 13.65 -13.23 10.78
C GLU A 33 12.86 -11.92 10.61
N LEU A 34 12.74 -11.43 9.36
CA LEU A 34 11.95 -10.23 9.05
C LEU A 34 10.46 -10.45 9.32
N TYR A 35 9.89 -11.60 8.93
CA TYR A 35 8.52 -11.95 9.28
C TYR A 35 8.31 -12.05 10.80
N GLU A 36 9.19 -12.75 11.51
CA GLU A 36 9.10 -12.89 12.97
C GLU A 36 9.18 -11.51 13.66
N LYS A 37 10.07 -10.62 13.19
CA LYS A 37 10.16 -9.23 13.67
C LYS A 37 8.88 -8.43 13.36
N ALA A 38 8.26 -8.63 12.20
CA ALA A 38 7.00 -8.00 11.84
C ALA A 38 5.85 -8.45 12.77
N CYS A 39 5.76 -9.75 13.08
CA CYS A 39 4.80 -10.29 14.04
C CYS A 39 5.07 -9.84 15.48
N MET A 40 6.32 -9.54 15.86
CA MET A 40 6.61 -9.01 17.20
C MET A 40 5.98 -7.63 17.44
N LEU A 41 5.77 -6.83 16.39
CA LEU A 41 5.12 -5.51 16.50
C LEU A 41 3.64 -5.62 16.90
N GLU A 42 3.00 -6.76 16.65
CA GLU A 42 1.61 -7.04 17.05
C GLU A 42 1.41 -6.99 18.57
N ASN A 43 2.48 -7.17 19.35
CA ASN A 43 2.45 -7.24 20.82
C ASN A 43 2.67 -5.87 21.50
N GLY A 44 2.51 -4.75 20.79
CA GLY A 44 2.20 -3.45 21.40
C GLY A 44 3.38 -2.58 21.86
N ARG A 45 4.38 -2.35 20.98
CA ARG A 45 5.41 -1.32 21.26
C ARG A 45 4.91 0.11 21.01
N LEU A 46 3.94 0.28 20.12
CA LEU A 46 3.05 1.44 20.02
C LEU A 46 1.63 0.98 20.39
N GLU A 47 0.75 1.90 20.77
CA GLU A 47 -0.69 1.68 20.60
C GLU A 47 -0.92 1.08 19.21
N GLN A 48 -1.77 0.06 19.12
CA GLN A 48 -1.92 -0.78 17.93
C GLN A 48 -1.98 0.09 16.66
N ILE A 49 -1.05 -0.14 15.71
CA ILE A 49 -0.90 0.66 14.46
C ILE A 49 -2.26 0.83 13.77
N TRP A 50 -3.02 -0.27 13.71
CA TRP A 50 -4.41 -0.28 13.29
C TRP A 50 -5.21 -1.33 14.06
N PRO A 51 -6.39 -1.01 14.62
CA PRO A 51 -7.22 -1.98 15.34
C PRO A 51 -7.58 -3.21 14.50
N GLY A 52 -7.22 -4.40 14.99
CA GLY A 52 -7.47 -5.65 14.28
C GLY A 52 -6.42 -6.03 13.22
N LEU A 53 -5.40 -5.21 13.00
CA LEU A 53 -4.32 -5.51 12.06
C LEU A 53 -3.27 -6.42 12.71
N TYR A 54 -3.18 -7.65 12.21
CA TYR A 54 -2.20 -8.65 12.60
C TYR A 54 -1.73 -9.37 11.34
N ILE A 55 -0.43 -9.35 11.06
CA ILE A 55 0.17 -10.10 9.95
C ILE A 55 -0.07 -11.60 10.17
N SER A 56 0.06 -12.06 11.40
CA SER A 56 -0.09 -13.47 11.79
C SER A 56 -1.50 -14.05 11.53
N HIS A 57 -2.52 -13.20 11.34
CA HIS A 57 -3.87 -13.64 10.99
C HIS A 57 -4.01 -14.09 9.54
N TYR A 58 -3.05 -13.74 8.66
CA TYR A 58 -3.09 -14.05 7.24
C TYR A 58 -1.95 -15.00 6.86
N PRO A 59 -2.17 -15.95 5.93
CA PRO A 59 -1.08 -16.72 5.35
C PRO A 59 -0.15 -15.82 4.52
N VAL A 60 1.12 -15.73 4.91
CA VAL A 60 2.14 -14.93 4.21
C VAL A 60 2.93 -15.83 3.27
N ALA A 61 2.81 -15.61 1.96
CA ALA A 61 3.49 -16.35 0.92
C ALA A 61 4.70 -15.57 0.38
N ILE A 62 5.90 -15.96 0.83
CA ILE A 62 7.15 -15.32 0.40
C ILE A 62 7.68 -16.01 -0.87
N ARG A 63 7.72 -15.29 -1.99
CA ARG A 63 8.16 -15.80 -3.29
C ARG A 63 9.67 -15.68 -3.48
N LYS A 64 10.31 -16.81 -3.83
CA LYS A 64 11.71 -16.87 -4.25
C LYS A 64 11.87 -17.78 -5.46
N GLY A 65 12.15 -17.16 -6.62
CA GLY A 65 12.21 -17.87 -7.90
C GLY A 65 10.85 -18.48 -8.27
N ASN A 66 10.83 -19.80 -8.44
CA ASN A 66 9.63 -20.56 -8.87
C ASN A 66 8.92 -21.26 -7.70
N ALA A 67 9.07 -20.74 -6.48
CA ALA A 67 8.42 -21.28 -5.29
C ALA A 67 7.92 -20.15 -4.38
N GLU A 68 6.82 -20.41 -3.69
CA GLU A 68 6.34 -19.65 -2.53
C GLU A 68 6.55 -20.48 -1.27
N TYR A 69 6.94 -19.80 -0.19
CA TYR A 69 7.00 -20.36 1.15
C TYR A 69 5.90 -19.69 1.97
N VAL A 70 4.82 -20.42 2.21
CA VAL A 70 3.64 -19.96 2.93
C VAL A 70 3.86 -20.18 4.41
N ILE A 71 3.85 -19.10 5.18
CA ILE A 71 3.94 -19.09 6.64
C ILE A 71 2.54 -18.87 7.19
N PHE A 72 2.03 -19.83 7.98
CA PHE A 72 0.73 -19.68 8.64
C PHE A 72 0.61 -20.64 9.83
N ASN A 73 0.05 -20.18 10.96
CA ASN A 73 -0.15 -20.98 12.17
C ASN A 73 1.11 -21.75 12.65
N GLY A 74 2.28 -21.11 12.52
CA GLY A 74 3.57 -21.71 12.91
C GLY A 74 4.11 -22.77 11.95
N GLU A 75 3.43 -23.04 10.84
CA GLU A 75 3.88 -23.94 9.78
C GLU A 75 4.45 -23.16 8.59
N ILE A 76 5.48 -23.73 7.95
CA ILE A 76 6.01 -23.23 6.67
C ILE A 76 5.79 -24.30 5.60
N LYS A 77 4.96 -23.99 4.60
CA LYS A 77 4.65 -24.89 3.49
C LYS A 77 5.21 -24.34 2.18
N LYS A 78 5.97 -25.15 1.47
CA LYS A 78 6.46 -24.81 0.13
C LYS A 78 5.41 -25.18 -0.92
N ARG A 79 5.06 -24.24 -1.79
CA ARG A 79 4.17 -24.47 -2.95
C ARG A 79 4.70 -23.80 -4.22
N LYS A 80 4.04 -24.08 -5.35
CA LYS A 80 4.24 -23.30 -6.58
C LYS A 80 3.58 -21.92 -6.41
N PRO A 81 4.12 -20.85 -7.04
CA PRO A 81 3.51 -19.54 -6.96
C PRO A 81 2.06 -19.54 -7.45
N ILE A 82 1.20 -18.78 -6.76
CA ILE A 82 -0.19 -18.58 -7.20
C ILE A 82 -0.18 -17.74 -8.48
N LEU A 83 0.52 -16.62 -8.46
CA LEU A 83 0.59 -15.71 -9.59
C LEU A 83 1.77 -16.06 -10.53
N PRO A 84 1.61 -15.94 -11.85
CA PRO A 84 2.72 -16.16 -12.78
C PRO A 84 3.82 -15.09 -12.65
N VAL A 85 3.48 -13.91 -12.11
CA VAL A 85 4.34 -12.74 -11.95
C VAL A 85 4.79 -12.54 -10.49
N VAL A 86 5.96 -11.93 -10.29
CA VAL A 86 6.36 -11.48 -8.96
C VAL A 86 5.46 -10.31 -8.57
N ALA A 87 4.77 -10.42 -7.44
CA ALA A 87 3.84 -9.42 -6.93
C ALA A 87 4.11 -9.18 -5.45
N CYS A 88 3.86 -7.95 -4.99
CA CYS A 88 3.63 -7.60 -3.60
C CYS A 88 2.16 -7.19 -3.52
N THR A 89 1.33 -8.01 -2.88
CA THR A 89 -0.13 -7.86 -2.94
C THR A 89 -0.87 -8.69 -1.88
N ALA A 90 -2.04 -8.24 -1.43
CA ALA A 90 -3.04 -9.10 -0.82
C ALA A 90 -3.89 -9.80 -1.91
N TYR A 91 -4.05 -11.11 -1.81
CA TYR A 91 -4.72 -11.93 -2.82
C TYR A 91 -5.86 -12.77 -2.22
N PRO A 92 -7.13 -12.55 -2.62
CA PRO A 92 -8.24 -13.39 -2.18
C PRO A 92 -8.17 -14.78 -2.82
N SER A 93 -8.36 -15.83 -2.01
CA SER A 93 -8.43 -17.22 -2.45
C SER A 93 -9.60 -17.94 -1.77
N GLU A 94 -9.90 -19.17 -2.20
CA GLU A 94 -11.04 -19.95 -1.68
C GLU A 94 -10.98 -20.20 -0.17
N ASP A 95 -9.77 -20.29 0.40
CA ASP A 95 -9.52 -20.58 1.81
C ASP A 95 -9.10 -19.35 2.64
N GLY A 96 -9.16 -18.15 2.06
CA GLY A 96 -8.89 -16.87 2.73
C GLY A 96 -8.02 -15.92 1.90
N VAL A 97 -7.63 -14.79 2.52
CA VAL A 97 -6.78 -13.79 1.88
C VAL A 97 -5.31 -14.06 2.19
N TYR A 98 -4.48 -14.13 1.16
CA TYR A 98 -3.03 -14.35 1.26
C TYR A 98 -2.27 -13.04 1.10
N ILE A 99 -1.24 -12.84 1.92
CA ILE A 99 -0.25 -11.78 1.71
C ILE A 99 0.84 -12.37 0.83
N LEU A 100 0.91 -11.95 -0.43
CA LEU A 100 1.93 -12.37 -1.39
C LEU A 100 3.04 -11.33 -1.40
N VAL A 101 4.26 -11.72 -1.07
CA VAL A 101 5.42 -10.82 -1.11
C VAL A 101 6.63 -11.47 -1.75
N PRO A 102 7.48 -10.75 -2.47
CA PRO A 102 8.77 -11.29 -2.88
C PRO A 102 9.68 -11.45 -1.66
N ALA A 103 10.63 -12.37 -1.74
CA ALA A 103 11.73 -12.42 -0.77
C ALA A 103 12.53 -11.11 -0.78
N LYS A 104 13.07 -10.72 0.37
CA LYS A 104 13.92 -9.53 0.57
C LYS A 104 15.02 -9.44 -0.48
N SER A 105 15.73 -10.54 -0.71
CA SER A 105 16.77 -10.64 -1.74
C SER A 105 16.29 -10.37 -3.18
N VAL A 106 15.01 -10.68 -3.48
CA VAL A 106 14.39 -10.38 -4.76
C VAL A 106 14.06 -8.89 -4.85
N MET A 107 13.48 -8.30 -3.80
CA MET A 107 13.20 -6.85 -3.75
C MET A 107 14.49 -6.02 -3.82
N ASP A 108 15.56 -6.44 -3.14
CA ASP A 108 16.89 -5.82 -3.25
C ASP A 108 17.44 -5.82 -4.67
N SER A 109 17.07 -6.81 -5.48
CA SER A 109 17.50 -6.95 -6.86
C SER A 109 16.58 -6.19 -7.84
N LEU A 110 15.31 -6.00 -7.47
CA LEU A 110 14.30 -5.33 -8.28
C LEU A 110 14.20 -3.84 -8.02
N GLY A 111 14.69 -3.32 -6.89
CA GLY A 111 14.63 -1.89 -6.53
C GLY A 111 13.34 -1.50 -5.79
N GLN A 112 13.00 -0.20 -5.81
CA GLN A 112 11.79 0.35 -5.18
C GLN A 112 10.51 -0.17 -5.85
N ILE A 113 9.46 -0.42 -5.08
CA ILE A 113 8.13 -0.76 -5.63
C ILE A 113 7.55 0.53 -6.25
N ILE A 114 7.08 0.48 -7.51
CA ILE A 114 6.22 1.53 -8.08
C ILE A 114 4.79 1.00 -8.07
N GLU A 115 4.03 1.47 -7.10
CA GLU A 115 2.60 1.17 -6.96
C GLU A 115 1.87 1.50 -8.28
N GLY A 116 1.06 0.56 -8.77
CA GLY A 116 0.48 0.66 -10.11
C GLY A 116 -0.60 -0.37 -10.38
N PHE A 117 -1.84 0.03 -10.14
CA PHE A 117 -3.09 -0.68 -10.44
C PHE A 117 -3.29 -0.80 -11.97
N SER A 118 -3.46 -2.00 -12.50
CA SER A 118 -3.75 -2.18 -13.93
C SER A 118 -4.81 -3.25 -14.15
N GLY A 119 -6.08 -2.86 -14.33
CA GLY A 119 -7.14 -3.75 -14.79
C GLY A 119 -8.31 -3.91 -13.82
N SER A 120 -8.94 -5.09 -13.84
CA SER A 120 -10.10 -5.43 -13.01
C SER A 120 -9.77 -5.43 -11.51
N PHE A 121 -10.77 -5.51 -10.62
CA PHE A 121 -10.55 -5.55 -9.16
C PHE A 121 -9.57 -6.65 -8.70
N GLU A 122 -9.41 -7.73 -9.46
CA GLU A 122 -8.40 -8.77 -9.21
C GLU A 122 -6.98 -8.37 -9.70
N ASP A 123 -6.88 -7.51 -10.73
CA ASP A 123 -5.62 -6.98 -11.25
C ASP A 123 -5.17 -5.69 -10.54
N ALA A 124 -6.09 -5.05 -9.81
CA ALA A 124 -5.93 -3.83 -9.03
C ALA A 124 -4.77 -3.89 -8.04
N LEU A 125 -4.61 -5.04 -7.38
CA LEU A 125 -3.72 -5.20 -6.22
C LEU A 125 -2.30 -5.60 -6.62
N ILE A 126 -2.01 -5.81 -7.90
CA ILE A 126 -0.70 -6.27 -8.37
C ILE A 126 0.25 -5.06 -8.46
N SER A 127 1.00 -4.76 -7.39
CA SER A 127 2.04 -3.72 -7.45
C SER A 127 3.15 -4.07 -8.45
N GLN A 128 3.55 -3.09 -9.27
CA GLN A 128 4.67 -3.24 -10.21
C GLN A 128 5.98 -2.74 -9.56
N PHE A 129 7.11 -3.34 -9.89
CA PHE A 129 8.40 -2.96 -9.30
C PHE A 129 9.16 -2.00 -10.21
N SER A 130 9.84 -1.02 -9.62
CA SER A 130 10.77 -0.12 -10.31
C SER A 130 12.22 -0.36 -9.94
N ILE A 131 13.04 -0.48 -10.97
CA ILE A 131 14.45 -0.77 -10.83
C ILE A 131 15.20 0.51 -10.49
N ASN A 132 15.35 0.76 -9.19
CA ASN A 132 16.30 1.71 -8.65
C ASN A 132 17.41 0.94 -7.91
N ASN A 133 18.68 1.25 -8.15
CA ASN A 133 19.84 0.48 -7.64
C ASN A 133 20.07 0.59 -6.11
N LYS A 134 19.09 1.10 -5.35
CA LYS A 134 19.15 1.22 -3.89
C LYS A 134 18.45 0.00 -3.29
N LYS A 135 19.18 -0.79 -2.52
CA LYS A 135 18.61 -1.90 -1.74
C LYS A 135 17.59 -1.35 -0.75
N ILE A 136 16.49 -2.07 -0.55
CA ILE A 136 15.54 -1.73 0.50
C ILE A 136 16.11 -2.09 1.86
N THR A 137 15.77 -1.34 2.90
CA THR A 137 16.16 -1.69 4.27
C THR A 137 15.26 -2.79 4.82
N ASP A 138 15.67 -3.42 5.92
CA ASP A 138 14.84 -4.41 6.62
C ASP A 138 13.56 -3.79 7.17
N ASN A 139 13.64 -2.54 7.67
CA ASN A 139 12.48 -1.82 8.16
C ASN A 139 11.53 -1.41 7.02
N GLN A 140 12.05 -1.07 5.83
CA GLN A 140 11.23 -0.87 4.63
C GLN A 140 10.51 -2.15 4.23
N TYR A 141 11.19 -3.30 4.23
CA TYR A 141 10.56 -4.59 3.94
C TYR A 141 9.43 -4.92 4.92
N ILE A 142 9.64 -4.69 6.22
CA ILE A 142 8.62 -4.89 7.25
C ILE A 142 7.45 -3.90 7.08
N SER A 143 7.72 -2.66 6.72
CA SER A 143 6.66 -1.66 6.47
C SER A 143 5.78 -2.09 5.29
N VAL A 144 6.38 -2.59 4.20
CA VAL A 144 5.64 -3.16 3.06
C VAL A 144 4.84 -4.41 3.47
N LEU A 145 5.36 -5.28 4.35
CA LEU A 145 4.56 -6.40 4.88
C LEU A 145 3.29 -5.90 5.60
N TYR A 146 3.39 -4.80 6.35
CA TYR A 146 2.26 -4.17 7.03
C TYR A 146 1.30 -3.48 6.05
N HIS A 147 1.79 -2.91 4.95
CA HIS A 147 0.97 -2.42 3.84
C HIS A 147 0.05 -3.51 3.29
N GLU A 148 0.65 -4.64 2.90
CA GLU A 148 -0.12 -5.76 2.34
C GLU A 148 -1.05 -6.40 3.37
N ALA A 149 -0.66 -6.40 4.65
CA ALA A 149 -1.55 -6.82 5.72
C ALA A 149 -2.76 -5.88 5.87
N MET A 150 -2.59 -4.57 5.61
CA MET A 150 -3.70 -3.64 5.60
C MET A 150 -4.66 -3.97 4.46
N HIS A 151 -4.17 -4.25 3.26
CA HIS A 151 -5.02 -4.73 2.16
C HIS A 151 -5.71 -6.06 2.50
N ALA A 152 -5.02 -6.99 3.17
CA ALA A 152 -5.63 -8.24 3.60
C ALA A 152 -6.78 -8.01 4.61
N LEU A 153 -6.63 -7.04 5.53
CA LEU A 153 -7.68 -6.61 6.46
C LEU A 153 -8.86 -5.94 5.73
N GLN A 154 -8.56 -5.02 4.82
CA GLN A 154 -9.54 -4.32 3.99
C GLN A 154 -10.39 -5.32 3.18
N LEU A 155 -9.76 -6.28 2.51
CA LEU A 155 -10.47 -7.34 1.77
C LEU A 155 -11.30 -8.24 2.67
N SER A 156 -10.83 -8.49 3.89
CA SER A 156 -11.53 -9.38 4.81
C SER A 156 -12.77 -8.72 5.43
N TRP A 157 -12.75 -7.41 5.68
CA TRP A 157 -13.76 -6.73 6.49
C TRP A 157 -14.54 -5.65 5.75
N TRP A 158 -13.99 -5.09 4.67
CA TRP A 158 -14.56 -3.94 3.95
C TRP A 158 -14.88 -4.26 2.49
N GLU A 159 -14.96 -5.54 2.10
CA GLU A 159 -15.26 -5.96 0.73
C GLU A 159 -16.50 -5.26 0.16
N GLU A 160 -17.60 -5.17 0.91
CA GLU A 160 -18.83 -4.48 0.47
C GLU A 160 -18.61 -2.97 0.27
N LYS A 161 -17.91 -2.29 1.20
CA LYS A 161 -17.61 -0.86 1.12
C LYS A 161 -16.71 -0.57 -0.09
N ILE A 162 -15.69 -1.39 -0.30
CA ILE A 162 -14.76 -1.28 -1.42
C ILE A 162 -15.49 -1.54 -2.75
N THR A 163 -16.35 -2.57 -2.80
CA THR A 163 -17.13 -2.89 -4.00
C THR A 163 -18.08 -1.75 -4.36
N ALA A 164 -18.76 -1.16 -3.38
CA ALA A 164 -19.65 -0.02 -3.59
C ALA A 164 -18.89 1.21 -4.11
N LEU A 165 -17.70 1.49 -3.56
CA LEU A 165 -16.83 2.57 -4.04
C LEU A 165 -16.25 2.27 -5.42
N ALA A 166 -15.99 1.01 -5.78
CA ALA A 166 -15.46 0.64 -7.09
C ALA A 166 -16.53 0.59 -8.20
N GLU A 167 -17.82 0.63 -7.84
CA GLU A 167 -18.93 0.54 -8.79
C GLU A 167 -18.92 1.72 -9.76
N GLY A 168 -18.63 1.45 -11.04
CA GLY A 168 -18.55 2.47 -12.09
C GLY A 168 -17.23 3.22 -12.19
N ILE A 169 -16.20 2.81 -11.45
CA ILE A 169 -14.90 3.52 -11.33
C ILE A 169 -13.77 2.81 -12.08
N ALA A 170 -13.90 1.50 -12.29
CA ALA A 170 -12.97 0.70 -13.08
C ALA A 170 -13.18 0.84 -14.61
N ASP A 171 -13.40 2.06 -15.09
CA ASP A 171 -13.42 2.36 -16.51
C ASP A 171 -12.13 3.09 -16.90
N ALA A 172 -11.30 2.46 -17.72
CA ALA A 172 -10.08 3.06 -18.24
C ALA A 172 -10.36 4.38 -19.00
N GLU A 173 -11.58 4.58 -19.49
CA GLU A 173 -12.03 5.84 -20.08
C GLU A 173 -12.16 6.95 -19.04
N VAL A 174 -12.63 6.66 -17.82
CA VAL A 174 -12.75 7.62 -16.71
C VAL A 174 -11.35 8.07 -16.26
N GLU A 175 -10.43 7.12 -16.04
CA GLU A 175 -9.05 7.45 -15.67
C GLU A 175 -8.36 8.31 -16.74
N ALA A 176 -8.54 7.98 -18.03
CA ALA A 176 -7.95 8.74 -19.13
C ALA A 176 -8.50 10.18 -19.20
N LYS A 177 -9.82 10.34 -19.04
CA LYS A 177 -10.48 11.66 -19.04
C LYS A 177 -10.07 12.51 -17.83
N MET A 178 -9.93 11.90 -16.65
CA MET A 178 -9.41 12.60 -15.47
C MET A 178 -7.97 13.07 -15.70
N ALA A 179 -7.10 12.18 -16.20
CA ALA A 179 -5.71 12.53 -16.48
C ALA A 179 -5.58 13.66 -17.53
N GLU A 180 -6.46 13.68 -18.54
CA GLU A 180 -6.52 14.78 -19.51
C GLU A 180 -6.95 16.11 -18.84
N ALA A 181 -8.01 16.09 -18.02
CA ALA A 181 -8.47 17.27 -17.30
C ALA A 181 -7.40 17.81 -16.32
N GLU A 182 -6.64 16.93 -15.66
CA GLU A 182 -5.54 17.28 -14.74
C GLU A 182 -4.33 17.91 -15.43
N SER A 183 -4.27 17.92 -16.77
CA SER A 183 -3.25 18.66 -17.51
C SER A 183 -3.49 20.18 -17.52
N ASP A 184 -4.65 20.63 -17.05
CA ASP A 184 -4.98 22.05 -16.91
C ASP A 184 -4.15 22.71 -15.80
N LEU A 185 -3.47 23.81 -16.14
CA LEU A 185 -2.55 24.50 -15.25
C LEU A 185 -3.22 25.08 -13.99
N GLU A 186 -4.51 25.45 -14.08
CA GLU A 186 -5.26 25.95 -12.92
C GLU A 186 -5.50 24.81 -11.92
N ILE A 187 -5.89 23.63 -12.40
CA ILE A 187 -6.06 22.43 -11.58
C ILE A 187 -4.73 22.01 -10.96
N GLN A 188 -3.63 22.05 -11.72
CA GLN A 188 -2.29 21.73 -11.18
C GLN A 188 -1.87 22.68 -10.06
N ALA A 189 -2.07 23.99 -10.25
CA ALA A 189 -1.75 24.98 -9.22
C ALA A 189 -2.59 24.78 -7.95
N MET A 190 -3.87 24.45 -8.08
CA MET A 190 -4.73 24.13 -6.94
C MET A 190 -4.31 22.84 -6.23
N TYR A 191 -3.87 21.81 -6.97
CA TYR A 191 -3.30 20.61 -6.35
C TYR A 191 -2.01 20.92 -5.59
N GLU A 192 -1.11 21.74 -6.13
CA GLU A 192 0.09 22.19 -5.43
C GLU A 192 -0.26 22.92 -4.12
N GLU A 193 -1.24 23.83 -4.16
CA GLU A 193 -1.74 24.52 -2.97
C GLU A 193 -2.35 23.56 -1.94
N GLN A 194 -3.17 22.60 -2.39
CA GLN A 194 -3.77 21.58 -1.53
C GLN A 194 -2.72 20.70 -0.85
N VAL A 195 -1.68 20.29 -1.59
CA VAL A 195 -0.57 19.46 -1.10
C VAL A 195 0.24 20.21 -0.02
N GLU A 196 0.59 21.46 -0.28
CA GLU A 196 1.30 22.30 0.68
C GLU A 196 0.48 22.51 1.96
N LEU A 197 -0.83 22.78 1.83
CA LEU A 197 -1.71 22.97 2.97
C LEU A 197 -1.83 21.69 3.82
N LEU A 198 -1.96 20.53 3.19
CA LEU A 198 -2.01 19.24 3.90
C LEU A 198 -0.69 18.96 4.63
N TYR A 199 0.45 19.22 3.99
CA TYR A 199 1.77 19.08 4.61
C TYR A 199 1.92 19.97 5.85
N ASP A 200 1.56 21.25 5.73
CA ASP A 200 1.64 22.22 6.82
C ASP A 200 0.68 21.90 7.99
N LEU A 201 -0.43 21.22 7.71
CA LEU A 201 -1.33 20.71 8.75
C LEU A 201 -0.74 19.49 9.46
N VAL A 202 -0.11 18.56 8.73
CA VAL A 202 0.35 17.25 9.26
C VAL A 202 1.67 17.35 10.01
N VAL A 203 2.69 18.01 9.43
CA VAL A 203 4.08 17.89 9.88
C VAL A 203 4.42 18.61 11.18
N PRO A 204 3.84 19.78 11.52
CA PRO A 204 4.06 20.40 12.82
C PRO A 204 3.40 19.59 13.94
N GLU A 205 4.06 18.56 14.46
CA GLU A 205 3.48 17.64 15.46
C GLU A 205 3.12 18.31 16.80
N ASP A 206 3.79 19.42 17.15
CA ASP A 206 3.63 20.12 18.44
C ASP A 206 2.48 21.14 18.49
N SER A 207 1.79 21.42 17.38
CA SER A 207 0.67 22.35 17.33
C SER A 207 -0.68 21.64 17.29
N ILE A 208 -1.77 22.34 17.56
CA ILE A 208 -3.10 21.85 17.18
C ILE A 208 -3.30 22.28 15.72
N PRO A 209 -3.70 21.38 14.80
CA PRO A 209 -4.00 21.77 13.43
C PRO A 209 -5.07 22.87 13.38
N ASP A 210 -4.85 23.90 12.57
CA ASP A 210 -5.77 25.04 12.48
C ASP A 210 -7.04 24.65 11.71
N ALA A 211 -8.20 24.73 12.39
CA ALA A 211 -9.49 24.36 11.78
C ALA A 211 -9.83 25.23 10.56
N GLY A 212 -9.34 26.47 10.48
CA GLY A 212 -9.49 27.33 9.30
C GLY A 212 -8.73 26.77 8.08
N ALA A 213 -7.48 26.35 8.28
CA ALA A 213 -6.67 25.69 7.27
C ALA A 213 -7.25 24.33 6.84
N VAL A 214 -7.83 23.54 7.76
CA VAL A 214 -8.53 22.30 7.38
C VAL A 214 -9.75 22.60 6.51
N ARG A 215 -10.57 23.62 6.85
CA ARG A 215 -11.70 24.05 6.02
C ARG A 215 -11.25 24.55 4.65
N GLU A 216 -10.13 25.27 4.57
CA GLU A 216 -9.58 25.72 3.29
C GLU A 216 -9.10 24.56 2.43
N TYR A 217 -8.51 23.52 3.03
CA TYR A 217 -8.13 22.28 2.35
C TYR A 217 -9.35 21.62 1.67
N PHE A 218 -10.48 21.53 2.37
CA PHE A 218 -11.72 20.97 1.81
C PHE A 218 -12.37 21.86 0.76
N ARG A 219 -12.29 23.18 0.92
CA ARG A 219 -12.74 24.13 -0.10
C ARG A 219 -11.98 23.92 -1.41
N ILE A 220 -10.64 23.89 -1.37
CA ILE A 220 -9.79 23.65 -2.54
C ILE A 220 -10.08 22.27 -3.13
N ARG A 221 -10.21 21.24 -2.29
CA ARG A 221 -10.56 19.88 -2.72
C ARG A 221 -11.86 19.85 -3.52
N THR A 222 -12.90 20.49 -3.01
CA THR A 222 -14.23 20.53 -3.65
C THR A 222 -14.17 21.26 -4.98
N ASP A 223 -13.50 22.43 -5.02
CA ASP A 223 -13.32 23.18 -6.26
C ASP A 223 -12.58 22.36 -7.33
N ILE A 224 -11.53 21.62 -6.95
CA ILE A 224 -10.81 20.72 -7.86
C ILE A 224 -11.77 19.64 -8.42
N GLN A 225 -12.57 19.00 -7.55
CA GLN A 225 -13.52 17.96 -7.97
C GLN A 225 -14.56 18.50 -8.96
N ASP A 226 -15.09 19.70 -8.72
CA ASP A 226 -16.06 20.37 -9.60
C ASP A 226 -15.43 20.74 -10.96
N MET A 227 -14.19 21.23 -10.95
CA MET A 227 -13.45 21.53 -12.17
C MET A 227 -13.15 20.28 -12.99
N LEU A 228 -12.73 19.19 -12.33
CA LEU A 228 -12.52 17.90 -12.99
C LEU A 228 -13.83 17.36 -13.58
N SER A 229 -14.93 17.42 -12.83
CA SER A 229 -16.25 16.98 -13.30
C SER A 229 -16.65 17.72 -14.57
N THR A 230 -16.50 19.05 -14.55
CA THR A 230 -16.83 19.93 -15.68
C THR A 230 -15.95 19.67 -16.89
N LYS A 231 -14.62 19.57 -16.72
CA LYS A 231 -13.68 19.42 -17.83
C LYS A 231 -13.68 18.01 -18.42
N ALA A 232 -13.74 16.99 -17.58
CA ALA A 232 -13.72 15.59 -18.00
C ALA A 232 -15.10 15.10 -18.47
N GLY A 233 -16.18 15.83 -18.14
CA GLY A 233 -17.55 15.42 -18.43
C GLY A 233 -17.96 14.17 -17.63
N ILE A 234 -17.41 14.03 -16.41
CA ILE A 234 -17.67 12.91 -15.50
C ILE A 234 -18.59 13.40 -14.38
N ASP A 235 -19.51 12.57 -13.91
CA ASP A 235 -20.35 12.89 -12.76
C ASP A 235 -19.51 13.21 -11.52
N ALA A 236 -19.87 14.27 -10.79
CA ALA A 236 -19.11 14.70 -9.61
C ALA A 236 -19.04 13.61 -8.52
N ASN A 237 -20.09 12.79 -8.36
CA ASN A 237 -20.07 11.70 -7.39
C ASN A 237 -19.14 10.57 -7.83
N ALA A 238 -18.99 10.34 -9.14
CA ALA A 238 -18.04 9.37 -9.66
C ALA A 238 -16.59 9.82 -9.40
N ILE A 239 -16.29 11.13 -9.55
CA ILE A 239 -14.98 11.69 -9.17
C ILE A 239 -14.74 11.56 -7.68
N LYS A 240 -15.71 11.97 -6.85
CA LYS A 240 -15.60 11.86 -5.39
C LYS A 240 -15.35 10.41 -4.96
N SER A 241 -16.14 9.47 -5.48
CA SER A 241 -16.00 8.04 -5.16
C SER A 241 -14.67 7.46 -5.63
N TYR A 242 -14.14 7.92 -6.78
CA TYR A 242 -12.82 7.52 -7.28
C TYR A 242 -11.73 7.93 -6.29
N ILE A 243 -11.78 9.17 -5.83
CA ILE A 243 -10.81 9.72 -4.87
C ILE A 243 -10.94 9.00 -3.52
N ASP A 244 -12.17 8.87 -3.00
CA ASP A 244 -12.45 8.22 -1.71
C ASP A 244 -11.99 6.75 -1.71
N LEU A 245 -12.11 6.05 -2.85
CA LEU A 245 -11.64 4.66 -3.00
C LEU A 245 -10.12 4.56 -2.80
N TYR A 246 -9.34 5.39 -3.51
CA TYR A 246 -7.88 5.31 -3.44
C TYR A 246 -7.32 5.86 -2.13
N GLU A 247 -7.94 6.88 -1.55
CA GLU A 247 -7.60 7.34 -0.21
C GLU A 247 -7.87 6.25 0.85
N LEU A 248 -8.99 5.53 0.72
CA LEU A 248 -9.32 4.42 1.61
C LEU A 248 -8.33 3.27 1.46
N LEU A 249 -8.14 2.76 0.23
CA LEU A 249 -7.33 1.57 -0.01
C LEU A 249 -5.84 1.84 0.24
N GLU A 250 -5.27 2.77 -0.52
CA GLU A 250 -3.83 2.99 -0.60
C GLU A 250 -3.39 4.03 0.43
N GLY A 251 -4.22 5.03 0.71
CA GLY A 251 -3.92 6.02 1.73
C GLY A 251 -3.83 5.43 3.14
N THR A 252 -4.76 4.53 3.52
CA THR A 252 -4.65 3.84 4.81
C THR A 252 -3.50 2.83 4.85
N ALA A 253 -3.20 2.15 3.73
CA ALA A 253 -2.05 1.24 3.64
C ALA A 253 -0.72 2.00 3.81
N ARG A 254 -0.54 3.13 3.13
CA ARG A 254 0.62 4.01 3.31
C ARG A 254 0.72 4.63 4.70
N TYR A 255 -0.41 5.01 5.29
CA TYR A 255 -0.44 5.41 6.69
C TYR A 255 0.10 4.29 7.59
N VAL A 256 -0.38 3.05 7.40
CA VAL A 256 0.10 1.88 8.15
C VAL A 256 1.60 1.65 7.92
N GLU A 257 2.12 1.82 6.71
CA GLU A 257 3.57 1.77 6.45
C GLU A 257 4.34 2.80 7.28
N ALA A 258 3.92 4.08 7.23
CA ALA A 258 4.57 5.16 7.97
C ALA A 258 4.54 4.91 9.49
N ARG A 259 3.40 4.49 10.02
CA ARG A 259 3.25 4.13 11.44
C ARG A 259 4.08 2.90 11.82
N THR A 260 4.30 1.96 10.88
CA THR A 260 5.19 0.81 11.07
C THR A 260 6.64 1.24 11.16
N ALA A 261 7.09 2.14 10.28
CA ALA A 261 8.43 2.74 10.35
C ALA A 261 8.68 3.41 11.71
N LEU A 262 7.70 4.18 12.20
CA LEU A 262 7.74 4.78 13.52
C LEU A 262 7.78 3.73 14.64
N ALA A 263 6.99 2.65 14.55
CA ALA A 263 6.98 1.54 15.51
C ALA A 263 8.32 0.81 15.61
N LEU A 264 9.04 0.77 14.48
CA LEU A 264 10.38 0.22 14.36
C LEU A 264 11.48 1.19 14.86
N SER A 265 11.10 2.39 15.31
CA SER A 265 12.01 3.48 15.68
C SER A 265 12.94 3.90 14.53
N ASP A 266 12.44 3.84 13.29
CA ASP A 266 13.14 4.27 12.09
C ASP A 266 12.70 5.68 11.69
N GLU A 267 13.24 6.68 12.41
CA GLU A 267 12.91 8.09 12.22
C GLU A 267 13.28 8.59 10.82
N GLU A 268 14.31 8.02 10.19
CA GLU A 268 14.70 8.40 8.82
C GLU A 268 13.64 7.92 7.83
N LEU A 269 13.17 6.68 7.95
CA LEU A 269 12.13 6.14 7.08
C LEU A 269 10.78 6.83 7.33
N TYR A 270 10.39 7.03 8.59
CA TYR A 270 9.17 7.79 8.92
C TYR A 270 9.22 9.22 8.38
N GLY A 271 10.37 9.90 8.53
CA GLY A 271 10.60 11.22 7.95
C GLY A 271 10.50 11.25 6.42
N GLN A 272 10.88 10.18 5.72
CA GLN A 272 10.67 10.07 4.26
C GLN A 272 9.18 10.07 3.90
N TYR A 273 8.33 9.37 4.66
CA TYR A 273 6.88 9.41 4.45
C TYR A 273 6.31 10.81 4.69
N LEU A 274 6.72 11.49 5.78
CA LEU A 274 6.28 12.87 6.04
C LEU A 274 6.71 13.84 4.92
N LEU A 275 7.96 13.74 4.46
CA LEU A 275 8.46 14.58 3.37
C LEU A 275 7.76 14.29 2.04
N SER A 276 7.34 13.05 1.80
CA SER A 276 6.59 12.67 0.58
C SER A 276 5.24 13.38 0.48
N LEU A 277 4.65 13.84 1.59
CA LEU A 277 3.42 14.63 1.57
C LEU A 277 3.60 15.99 0.90
N LYS A 278 4.81 16.53 0.82
CA LYS A 278 5.11 17.82 0.19
C LYS A 278 5.31 17.73 -1.33
N GLU A 279 5.57 16.53 -1.82
CA GLU A 279 5.90 16.31 -3.23
C GLU A 279 4.62 16.29 -4.09
N THR A 280 4.53 17.21 -5.04
CA THR A 280 3.49 17.20 -6.07
C THR A 280 3.70 16.05 -7.04
N VAL A 281 2.75 15.14 -7.06
CA VAL A 281 2.71 13.97 -7.94
C VAL A 281 1.35 13.88 -8.60
N TYR A 282 1.30 13.23 -9.76
CA TYR A 282 0.10 13.12 -10.59
C TYR A 282 -0.35 11.66 -10.71
N GLY A 283 -1.52 11.44 -11.31
CA GLY A 283 -2.14 10.13 -11.36
C GLY A 283 -2.71 9.73 -9.99
N ARG A 284 -2.74 8.44 -9.68
CA ARG A 284 -3.37 7.93 -8.45
C ARG A 284 -2.56 8.16 -7.19
N GLU A 285 -1.23 8.20 -7.32
CA GLU A 285 -0.27 8.43 -6.24
C GLU A 285 -0.65 9.63 -5.34
N LYS A 286 -1.23 10.69 -5.91
CA LYS A 286 -1.66 11.86 -5.14
C LYS A 286 -2.77 11.55 -4.13
N TYR A 287 -3.66 10.61 -4.46
CA TYR A 287 -4.71 10.13 -3.56
C TYR A 287 -4.15 9.26 -2.44
N TYR A 288 -3.04 8.56 -2.69
CA TYR A 288 -2.41 7.71 -1.68
C TYR A 288 -1.75 8.58 -0.62
N ARG A 289 -1.05 9.64 -1.07
CA ARG A 289 -0.41 10.62 -0.20
C ARG A 289 -1.43 11.46 0.56
N SER A 290 -2.47 11.94 -0.10
CA SER A 290 -3.53 12.70 0.59
C SER A 290 -4.29 11.83 1.60
N GLY A 291 -4.64 10.59 1.25
CA GLY A 291 -5.25 9.65 2.20
C GLY A 291 -4.36 9.36 3.41
N MET A 292 -3.06 9.16 3.21
CA MET A 292 -2.09 9.03 4.31
C MET A 292 -2.08 10.28 5.20
N GLY A 293 -2.02 11.48 4.60
CA GLY A 293 -2.03 12.75 5.33
C GLY A 293 -3.32 12.96 6.12
N ILE A 294 -4.48 12.63 5.54
CA ILE A 294 -5.78 12.69 6.22
C ILE A 294 -5.79 11.76 7.45
N CYS A 295 -5.28 10.53 7.33
CA CYS A 295 -5.16 9.61 8.47
C CYS A 295 -4.26 10.18 9.58
N MET A 296 -3.15 10.82 9.22
CA MET A 296 -2.24 11.46 10.18
C MET A 296 -2.88 12.68 10.88
N LEU A 297 -3.72 13.45 10.18
CA LEU A 297 -4.49 14.53 10.80
C LEU A 297 -5.57 13.99 11.74
N LEU A 298 -6.27 12.94 11.33
CA LEU A 298 -7.30 12.30 12.14
C LEU A 298 -6.73 11.75 13.45
N ASP A 299 -5.51 11.20 13.45
CA ASP A 299 -4.82 10.79 14.70
C ASP A 299 -4.69 11.93 15.72
N ARG A 300 -4.60 13.18 15.24
CA ARG A 300 -4.41 14.37 16.08
C ARG A 300 -5.72 15.04 16.47
N LEU A 301 -6.73 14.95 15.61
CA LEU A 301 -8.00 15.68 15.77
C LEU A 301 -9.13 14.80 16.32
N GLU A 302 -9.14 13.51 16.04
CA GLU A 302 -10.19 12.57 16.48
C GLU A 302 -9.59 11.19 16.82
N PRO A 303 -9.11 10.95 18.05
CA PRO A 303 -8.39 9.72 18.40
C PRO A 303 -9.12 8.40 18.11
N ASN A 304 -10.46 8.41 18.02
CA ASN A 304 -11.26 7.21 17.76
C ASN A 304 -11.67 7.04 16.28
N TRP A 305 -11.11 7.84 15.36
CA TRP A 305 -11.50 7.87 13.95
C TRP A 305 -11.47 6.50 13.25
N LYS A 306 -10.54 5.62 13.63
CA LYS A 306 -10.40 4.27 13.06
C LYS A 306 -11.64 3.40 13.33
N GLN A 307 -12.27 3.58 14.50
CA GLN A 307 -13.52 2.89 14.84
C GLN A 307 -14.67 3.44 13.97
N TYR A 308 -14.78 4.77 13.84
CA TYR A 308 -15.81 5.39 13.00
C TYR A 308 -15.67 5.01 11.53
N LEU A 309 -14.45 4.89 11.00
CA LEU A 309 -14.21 4.44 9.63
C LEU A 309 -14.66 2.98 9.43
N SER A 310 -14.43 2.13 10.43
CA SER A 310 -14.75 0.70 10.38
C SER A 310 -16.25 0.42 10.51
N GLU A 311 -16.95 1.21 11.33
CA GLU A 311 -18.39 1.03 11.61
C GLU A 311 -19.28 1.92 10.72
N GLY A 312 -18.71 2.96 10.10
CA GLY A 312 -19.45 4.03 9.46
C GLY A 312 -19.43 4.01 7.92
N SER A 313 -20.41 4.71 7.35
CA SER A 313 -20.53 4.92 5.90
C SER A 313 -19.64 6.04 5.37
N LEU A 314 -19.05 6.86 6.24
CA LEU A 314 -18.27 8.02 5.85
C LEU A 314 -16.93 7.61 5.21
N SER A 315 -16.46 8.44 4.26
CA SER A 315 -15.10 8.38 3.73
C SER A 315 -14.09 9.01 4.70
N LEU A 316 -12.79 8.81 4.46
CA LEU A 316 -11.73 9.46 5.26
C LEU A 316 -11.85 10.99 5.24
N ALA A 317 -12.10 11.54 4.05
CA ALA A 317 -12.29 12.97 3.84
C ALA A 317 -13.51 13.49 4.63
N GLU A 318 -14.65 12.80 4.55
CA GLU A 318 -15.87 13.19 5.27
C GLU A 318 -15.71 13.10 6.80
N LEU A 319 -14.97 12.09 7.29
CA LEU A 319 -14.66 12.00 8.72
C LEU A 319 -13.86 13.22 9.19
N LEU A 320 -12.82 13.61 8.45
CA LEU A 320 -12.00 14.75 8.81
C LEU A 320 -12.76 16.08 8.68
N GLU A 321 -13.62 16.23 7.67
CA GLU A 321 -14.47 17.40 7.48
C GLU A 321 -15.43 17.59 8.66
N ASN A 322 -16.14 16.53 9.08
CA ASN A 322 -17.06 16.59 10.21
C ASN A 322 -16.38 16.98 11.52
N VAL A 323 -15.14 16.53 11.75
CA VAL A 323 -14.37 16.86 12.96
C VAL A 323 -14.14 18.37 13.11
N VAL A 324 -14.03 19.11 11.99
CA VAL A 324 -13.80 20.57 12.01
C VAL A 324 -15.06 21.41 11.82
N GLU A 325 -16.19 20.81 11.44
CA GLU A 325 -17.51 21.46 11.46
C GLU A 325 -18.09 21.54 12.88
N ASP A 326 -17.80 20.53 13.71
CA ASP A 326 -18.29 20.44 15.09
C ASP A 326 -17.45 21.25 16.11
N SER A 327 -16.32 21.83 15.68
CA SER A 327 -15.34 22.59 16.49
C SER A 327 -15.44 24.10 16.35
#